data_AF-A0A5E6XLT5-F1
#
_entry.id   AF-A0A5E6XLT5-F1
#
_cell.length_a   1.000
_cell.length_b   1.000
_cell.length_c   1.000
_cell.angle_alpha   90.00
_cell.angle_beta   90.00
_cell.angle_gamma   90.00
#
_symmetry.space_group_name_H-M   'P 1'
#
loop_
_entity.id
_entity.type
_entity.pdbx_description
1 polymer ?
#
loop_
_entity_poly.entity_id
_entity_poly.type
_entity_poly.pdbx_seq_one_letter_code
_entity_poly.pdbx_strand_id
1 'polypeptide(L)'
;MTEERVEHLLAEVQDEFGVIRVLEVADYRFLEFGDAIEQSCVFTADPSWLEYDYTRAMLIGALCHEQPESALFLGLGAGTLTQACLKFLPLEDVDRSDMAAMLRADGPAHAR
;
A
#
# COMPACT_ATOMS: atom_id res chain seq x y z
N MET A 1 -24.35 -18.09 3.14
CA MET A 1 -24.82 -17.04 2.22
C MET A 1 -23.61 -16.17 1.98
N THR A 2 -23.01 -16.27 0.80
CA THR A 2 -21.86 -15.44 0.43
C THR A 2 -22.41 -14.07 0.11
N GLU A 3 -22.13 -13.07 0.96
CA GLU A 3 -22.40 -11.68 0.61
C GLU A 3 -21.61 -11.36 -0.66
N GLU A 4 -22.29 -10.82 -1.66
CA GLU A 4 -21.69 -10.38 -2.90
C GLU A 4 -20.75 -9.22 -2.55
N ARG A 5 -19.44 -9.37 -2.82
CA ARG A 5 -18.48 -8.28 -2.58
C ARG A 5 -18.77 -7.18 -3.58
N VAL A 6 -19.30 -6.06 -3.11
CA VAL A 6 -19.48 -4.87 -3.93
C VAL A 6 -18.14 -4.15 -4.02
N GLU A 7 -17.61 -4.05 -5.23
CA GLU A 7 -16.39 -3.32 -5.54
C GLU A 7 -16.72 -1.88 -5.94
N HIS A 8 -16.08 -0.93 -5.25
CA HIS A 8 -16.19 0.48 -5.55
C HIS A 8 -14.88 0.99 -6.14
N LEU A 9 -14.89 1.42 -7.41
CA LEU A 9 -13.73 2.08 -8.01
C LEU A 9 -13.56 3.49 -7.43
N LEU A 10 -12.46 3.71 -6.71
CA LEU A 10 -12.10 5.01 -6.13
C LEU A 10 -11.26 5.86 -7.07
N ALA A 11 -10.32 5.24 -7.80
CA ALA A 11 -9.45 5.91 -8.75
C ALA A 11 -9.01 4.96 -9.87
N GLU A 12 -8.82 5.51 -11.08
CA GLU A 12 -8.21 4.83 -12.21
C GLU A 12 -7.26 5.80 -12.92
N VAL A 13 -6.06 5.34 -13.24
CA VAL A 13 -5.04 6.09 -13.96
C VAL A 13 -4.45 5.18 -15.03
N GLN A 14 -4.07 5.73 -16.17
CA GLN A 14 -3.32 5.01 -17.20
C GLN A 14 -1.98 5.70 -17.43
N ASP A 15 -0.91 4.91 -17.41
CA ASP A 15 0.46 5.36 -17.73
C ASP A 15 1.05 4.53 -18.90
N GLU A 16 2.36 4.67 -19.13
CA GLU A 16 3.06 3.93 -20.19
C GLU A 16 3.19 2.41 -19.92
N PHE A 17 2.98 1.98 -18.67
CA PHE A 17 3.12 0.59 -18.22
C PHE A 17 1.78 -0.13 -18.07
N GLY A 18 0.67 0.60 -17.91
CA GLY A 18 -0.67 0.02 -17.90
C GLY A 18 -1.70 0.86 -17.16
N VAL A 19 -2.80 0.21 -16.79
CA VAL A 19 -3.83 0.81 -15.94
C VAL A 19 -3.48 0.57 -14.47
N ILE A 20 -3.70 1.57 -13.64
CA ILE A 20 -3.58 1.52 -12.19
C ILE A 20 -4.96 1.83 -11.61
N ARG A 21 -5.48 0.97 -10.74
CA ARG A 21 -6.77 1.16 -10.06
C ARG A 21 -6.63 1.16 -8.56
N VAL A 22 -7.48 1.93 -7.91
CA VAL A 22 -7.77 1.82 -6.49
C VAL A 22 -9.22 1.40 -6.32
N LEU A 23 -9.43 0.21 -5.78
CA LEU A 23 -10.76 -0.34 -5.47
C LEU A 23 -11.00 -0.32 -3.97
N GLU A 24 -12.25 -0.18 -3.55
CA GLU A 24 -12.69 -0.31 -2.16
C GLU A 24 -13.73 -1.42 -2.04
N VAL A 25 -13.51 -2.33 -1.10
CA VAL A 25 -14.41 -3.45 -0.78
C VAL A 25 -14.52 -3.56 0.73
N ALA A 26 -15.69 -3.27 1.28
CA ALA A 26 -15.91 -3.17 2.72
C ALA A 26 -14.82 -2.29 3.38
N ASP A 27 -14.08 -2.82 4.35
CA ASP A 27 -13.06 -2.08 5.09
C ASP A 27 -11.68 -2.06 4.42
N TYR A 28 -11.57 -2.54 3.17
CA TYR A 28 -10.30 -2.72 2.47
C TYR A 28 -10.20 -1.87 1.21
N ARG A 29 -8.98 -1.41 0.93
CA ARG A 29 -8.61 -0.77 -0.34
C ARG A 29 -7.53 -1.57 -1.06
N PHE A 30 -7.73 -1.78 -2.34
CA PHE A 30 -6.84 -2.57 -3.19
C PHE A 30 -6.19 -1.67 -4.22
N LEU A 31 -4.88 -1.79 -4.39
CA LEU A 31 -4.14 -1.22 -5.51
C LEU A 31 -3.94 -2.32 -6.55
N GLU A 32 -4.43 -2.12 -7.76
CA GLU A 32 -4.29 -3.05 -8.87
C GLU A 32 -3.51 -2.43 -10.02
N PHE A 33 -2.67 -3.24 -10.68
CA PHE A 33 -1.99 -2.88 -11.91
C PHE A 33 -2.44 -3.78 -13.08
N GLY A 34 -2.53 -3.21 -14.28
CA GLY A 34 -2.87 -3.91 -15.51
C GLY A 34 -4.27 -4.54 -15.51
N ASP A 35 -4.35 -5.81 -15.92
CA ASP A 35 -5.60 -6.58 -16.00
C ASP A 35 -6.03 -7.12 -14.62
N ALA A 36 -6.31 -6.21 -13.69
CA ALA A 36 -6.80 -6.51 -12.34
C ALA A 36 -5.85 -7.42 -11.52
N ILE A 37 -4.54 -7.19 -11.64
CA ILE A 37 -3.56 -7.86 -10.77
C ILE A 37 -3.48 -7.06 -9.46
N GLU A 38 -4.03 -7.65 -8.40
CA GLU A 38 -3.95 -7.14 -7.03
C GLU A 38 -2.48 -7.04 -6.59
N GLN A 39 -2.01 -5.82 -6.37
CA GLN A 39 -0.62 -5.51 -6.04
C GLN A 39 -0.45 -5.33 -4.53
N SER A 40 -1.36 -4.58 -3.90
CA SER A 40 -1.38 -4.40 -2.45
C SER A 40 -2.80 -4.18 -1.91
N CYS A 41 -2.99 -4.46 -0.63
CA CYS A 41 -4.24 -4.27 0.09
C CYS A 41 -4.00 -3.52 1.39
N VAL A 42 -4.88 -2.59 1.70
CA VAL A 42 -4.88 -1.75 2.90
C VAL A 42 -6.15 -2.01 3.67
N PHE A 43 -6.02 -2.45 4.93
CA PHE A 43 -7.12 -2.40 5.87
C PHE A 43 -7.28 -0.95 6.35
N THR A 44 -8.40 -0.31 6.00
CA THR A 44 -8.58 1.14 6.18
C THR A 44 -8.59 1.57 7.65
N ALA A 45 -9.03 0.71 8.56
CA ALA A 45 -9.05 1.01 10.00
C ALA A 45 -7.66 0.90 10.66
N ASP A 46 -6.73 0.13 10.09
CA ASP A 46 -5.32 0.11 10.52
C ASP A 46 -4.38 -0.03 9.29
N PRO A 47 -3.90 1.08 8.71
CA PRO A 47 -3.00 1.05 7.56
C PRO A 47 -1.63 0.39 7.80
N SER A 48 -1.28 0.09 9.05
CA SER A 48 -0.08 -0.69 9.40
C SER A 48 -0.32 -2.20 9.43
N TRP A 49 -1.58 -2.62 9.26
CA TRP A 49 -1.95 -4.02 9.14
C TRP A 49 -1.45 -4.58 7.81
N LEU A 50 -0.66 -5.63 7.92
CA LEU A 50 -0.10 -6.34 6.77
C LEU A 50 -1.02 -7.50 6.44
N GLU A 51 -1.89 -7.33 5.44
CA GLU A 51 -2.90 -8.32 5.06
C GLU A 51 -2.26 -9.60 4.49
N TYR A 52 -1.23 -9.49 3.65
CA TYR A 52 -0.59 -10.64 3.02
C TYR A 52 0.59 -11.19 3.81
N ASP A 53 0.73 -12.51 3.79
CA ASP A 53 1.84 -13.24 4.40
C ASP A 53 3.22 -12.78 3.90
N TYR A 54 3.36 -12.46 2.61
CA TYR A 54 4.65 -12.05 2.07
C TYR A 54 5.10 -10.71 2.68
N THR A 55 4.18 -9.76 2.89
CA THR A 55 4.51 -8.47 3.53
C THR A 55 4.85 -8.66 5.01
N ARG A 56 4.18 -9.58 5.72
CA ARG A 56 4.55 -9.98 7.08
C ARG A 56 5.94 -10.61 7.13
N ALA A 57 6.25 -11.48 6.17
CA ALA A 57 7.55 -12.13 6.08
C ALA A 57 8.69 -11.13 5.82
N MET A 58 8.43 -10.04 5.09
CA MET A 58 9.43 -8.97 4.88
C MET A 58 9.89 -8.31 6.19
N LEU A 59 9.03 -8.23 7.22
CA LEU A 59 9.42 -7.72 8.54
C LEU A 59 10.44 -8.60 9.27
N ILE A 60 10.60 -9.88 8.89
CA ILE A 60 11.59 -10.77 9.51
C ILE A 60 13.00 -10.19 9.35
N GLY A 61 13.27 -9.44 8.27
CA GLY A 61 14.55 -8.75 8.08
C GLY A 61 14.90 -7.78 9.21
N ALA A 62 13.91 -7.22 9.91
CA ALA A 62 14.14 -6.35 11.06
C ALA A 62 14.74 -7.09 12.27
N LEU A 63 14.62 -8.43 12.33
CA LEU A 63 15.27 -9.24 13.38
C LEU A 63 16.78 -9.40 13.14
N CYS A 64 17.29 -9.04 11.96
CA CYS A 64 18.70 -9.16 11.62
C CYS A 64 19.55 -8.02 12.21
N HIS A 65 18.93 -7.00 12.81
CA HIS A 65 19.63 -5.87 13.40
C HIS A 65 18.87 -5.36 14.64
N GLU A 66 19.54 -5.22 15.77
CA GLU A 66 18.88 -4.88 17.05
C GLU A 66 18.26 -3.48 17.06
N GLN A 67 18.87 -2.52 16.34
CA GLN A 67 18.40 -1.13 16.24
C GLN A 67 18.58 -0.61 14.82
N PRO A 68 17.68 -0.93 13.87
CA PRO A 68 17.79 -0.41 12.51
C PRO A 68 17.53 1.11 12.52
N GLU A 69 18.52 1.90 12.09
CA GLU A 69 18.42 3.37 12.03
C GLU A 69 17.80 3.85 10.71
N SER A 70 17.99 3.10 9.62
CA SER A 70 17.49 3.45 8.29
C SER A 70 16.85 2.29 7.55
N ALA A 71 15.93 2.61 6.64
CA ALA A 71 15.30 1.65 5.75
C ALA A 71 15.12 2.22 4.34
N LEU A 72 15.43 1.40 3.34
CA LEU A 72 15.17 1.69 1.92
C LEU A 72 14.00 0.86 1.41
N PHE A 73 12.96 1.53 0.95
CA PHE A 73 11.79 0.91 0.33
C PHE A 73 11.92 1.02 -1.19
N LEU A 74 12.06 -0.13 -1.85
CA LEU A 74 12.09 -0.26 -3.31
C LEU A 74 10.70 -0.68 -3.80
N GLY A 75 9.90 0.29 -4.22
CA GLY A 75 8.47 0.11 -4.45
C GLY A 75 7.67 0.23 -3.15
N LEU A 76 6.68 1.12 -3.14
CA LEU A 76 5.80 1.38 -2.00
C LEU A 76 4.55 0.49 -2.00
N GLY A 77 4.08 0.06 -3.17
CA GLY A 77 2.70 -0.42 -3.31
C GLY A 77 1.74 0.62 -2.74
N ALA A 78 0.77 0.22 -1.91
CA ALA A 78 -0.10 1.12 -1.16
C ALA A 78 0.52 1.66 0.16
N GLY A 79 1.81 1.39 0.42
CA GLY A 79 2.55 1.94 1.56
C GLY A 79 2.37 1.20 2.89
N THR A 80 1.65 0.08 2.95
CA THR A 80 1.35 -0.67 4.18
C THR A 80 2.61 -1.20 4.88
N LEU A 81 3.56 -1.74 4.12
CA LEU A 81 4.85 -2.19 4.67
C LEU A 81 5.62 -1.04 5.31
N THR A 82 5.65 0.11 4.65
CA THR A 82 6.29 1.33 5.17
C THR A 82 5.62 1.81 6.45
N GLN A 83 4.29 1.82 6.48
CA GLN A 83 3.53 2.17 7.70
C GLN A 83 3.80 1.20 8.85
N ALA A 84 3.87 -0.11 8.56
CA ALA A 84 4.22 -1.11 9.56
C ALA A 84 5.63 -0.90 10.11
N CYS A 85 6.63 -0.69 9.24
CA CYS A 85 8.00 -0.42 9.66
C CYS A 85 8.09 0.85 10.52
N LEU A 86 7.46 1.95 10.12
CA LEU A 86 7.46 3.20 10.91
C LEU A 86 6.76 3.06 12.27
N LYS A 87 5.76 2.18 12.38
CA LYS A 87 5.03 1.94 13.63
C LYS A 87 5.80 1.05 14.60
N PHE A 88 6.50 0.05 14.09
CA PHE A 88 7.07 -1.04 14.90
C PHE A 88 8.60 -1.03 15.02
N LEU A 89 9.30 -0.30 14.16
CA LEU A 89 10.77 -0.21 14.16
C LEU A 89 11.23 1.19 14.55
N PRO A 90 12.35 1.31 15.26
CA PRO A 90 12.91 2.60 15.69
C PRO A 90 13.68 3.30 14.54
N LEU A 91 13.06 3.45 13.37
CA LEU A 91 13.69 4.06 12.21
C LEU A 91 13.81 5.58 12.39
N GLU A 92 14.99 6.12 12.14
CA GLU A 92 15.27 7.56 12.16
C GLU A 92 15.26 8.17 10.75
N ASP A 93 15.60 7.37 9.73
CA ASP A 93 15.62 7.79 8.33
C ASP A 93 14.94 6.78 7.41
N VAL A 94 14.15 7.27 6.44
CA VAL A 94 13.39 6.42 5.52
C VAL A 94 13.44 6.99 4.10
N ASP A 95 14.11 6.25 3.22
CA ASP A 95 14.15 6.53 1.80
C ASP A 95 13.16 5.66 1.03
N ARG A 96 12.48 6.28 0.07
CA ARG A 96 11.45 5.64 -0.76
C ARG A 96 11.71 5.96 -2.22
N SER A 97 11.76 4.92 -3.05
CA SER A 97 11.89 5.08 -4.50
C SER A 97 10.82 4.24 -5.19
N ASP A 98 10.01 4.90 -6.01
CA ASP A 98 8.96 4.29 -6.82
C ASP A 98 9.17 4.58 -8.31
N MET A 99 8.90 3.58 -9.14
CA MET A 99 8.87 3.70 -10.60
C MET A 99 7.51 4.18 -11.13
N ALA A 100 6.43 4.02 -10.36
CA ALA A 100 5.08 4.49 -10.68
C ALA A 100 4.56 5.33 -9.49
N ALA A 101 4.82 6.63 -9.52
CA ALA A 101 4.42 7.54 -8.45
C ALA A 101 2.93 7.89 -8.56
N MET A 102 2.07 7.16 -7.86
CA MET A 102 0.69 7.61 -7.66
C MET A 102 0.17 7.11 -6.31
N LEU A 103 0.10 8.03 -5.34
CA LEU A 103 -0.90 8.12 -4.26
C LEU A 103 -0.51 9.31 -3.37
N ARG A 104 -0.65 10.54 -3.90
CA ARG A 104 -0.99 11.66 -3.02
C ARG A 104 -2.48 11.58 -2.79
N ALA A 105 -2.88 11.34 -1.56
CA ALA A 105 -4.26 11.52 -1.12
C ALA A 105 -4.59 13.02 -1.05
N ASP A 106 -4.58 13.71 -2.19
CA ASP A 106 -5.31 14.97 -2.31
C ASP A 106 -6.72 14.58 -2.77
N GLY A 107 -7.64 14.52 -1.81
CA GLY A 107 -9.07 14.38 -2.10
C GLY A 107 -9.53 15.49 -3.06
N PRO A 108 -10.63 15.30 -3.81
CA PRO A 108 -11.07 16.26 -4.80
C PRO A 108 -11.26 17.64 -4.16
N ALA A 109 -10.43 18.60 -4.55
CA ALA A 109 -10.66 20.01 -4.31
C ALA A 109 -11.97 20.37 -5.00
N HIS A 110 -13.00 20.60 -4.17
CA HIS A 110 -14.27 21.27 -4.46
C HIS A 110 -14.61 21.48 -5.94
N ALA A 111 -15.58 20.68 -6.43
CA ALA A 111 -16.42 21.10 -7.54
C ALA A 111 -17.16 22.40 -7.14
N ARG A 112 -16.95 23.45 -7.94
CA ARG A 112 -17.90 24.54 -8.12
C ARG A 112 -18.47 24.43 -9.53
#